data_AF-A0A9E6JN83-F1
#
_entry.id   AF-A0A9E6JN83-F1
#
_cell.length_a   1.000
_cell.length_b   1.000
_cell.length_c   1.000
_cell.angle_alpha   90.00
_cell.angle_beta   90.00
_cell.angle_gamma   90.00
#
_symmetry.space_group_name_H-M   'P 1'
#
loop_
_entity.id
_entity.type
_entity.pdbx_description
1 polymer ?
#
loop_
_entity_poly.entity_id
_entity_poly.type
_entity_poly.pdbx_seq_one_letter_code
_entity_poly.pdbx_strand_id
1 'polypeptide(L)'
;MYIWVEPAQSRHKNIERGKPDGQGSILNHSVPMEVMLGQYGCDDMAYLLEQSDRPGTIRVDRLVAEGDRYSTRTWHIPASRFDNRQDLTTFVREPREAWKPADVAAIHGGLKETFRNFGR
;
A
#
# COMPACT_ATOMS: atom_id res chain seq x y z
N MET A 1 0.76 -6.55 -2.98
CA MET A 1 0.71 -6.29 -1.53
C MET A 1 0.55 -4.79 -1.36
N TYR A 2 -0.31 -4.35 -0.44
CA TYR A 2 -0.53 -2.94 -0.12
C TYR A 2 -0.21 -2.67 1.36
N ILE A 3 0.38 -1.51 1.68
CA ILE A 3 0.69 -1.13 3.06
C ILE A 3 -0.53 -0.44 3.66
N TRP A 4 -1.19 -1.09 4.60
CA TRP A 4 -2.37 -0.55 5.25
C TRP A 4 -1.97 0.31 6.44
N VAL A 5 -2.26 1.60 6.34
CA VAL A 5 -2.01 2.60 7.38
C VAL A 5 -3.27 3.43 7.58
N GLU A 6 -3.50 3.90 8.80
CA GLU A 6 -4.59 4.84 9.05
C GLU A 6 -4.33 6.16 8.31
N PRO A 7 -5.33 6.77 7.65
CA PRO A 7 -5.15 8.00 6.90
C PRO A 7 -4.50 9.13 7.72
N ALA A 8 -4.86 9.24 9.01
CA ALA A 8 -4.27 10.22 9.92
C ALA A 8 -2.77 9.97 10.13
N GLN A 9 -2.36 8.72 10.31
CA GLN A 9 -0.96 8.36 10.47
C GLN A 9 -0.17 8.56 9.16
N SER A 10 -0.78 8.28 8.01
CA SER A 10 -0.18 8.56 6.70
C SER A 10 0.13 10.06 6.53
N ARG A 11 -0.82 10.93 6.89
CA ARG A 11 -0.64 12.38 6.87
C ARG A 11 0.43 12.86 7.83
N HIS A 12 0.44 12.33 9.06
CA HIS A 12 1.44 12.67 10.06
C HIS A 12 2.86 12.33 9.57
N LYS A 13 3.08 11.09 9.12
CA LYS A 13 4.38 10.64 8.57
C LYS A 13 4.79 11.39 7.30
N ASN A 14 3.83 11.82 6.48
CA ASN A 14 4.09 12.64 5.30
C ASN A 14 4.64 14.03 5.65
N ILE A 15 4.22 14.61 6.79
CA ILE A 15 4.76 15.89 7.28
C ILE A 15 6.14 15.66 7.89
N GLU A 16 6.29 14.65 8.77
CA GLU A 16 7.56 14.36 9.46
C GLU A 16 8.71 14.07 8.49
N ARG A 17 8.43 13.41 7.35
CA ARG A 17 9.46 13.12 6.34
C ARG A 17 9.90 14.34 5.52
N GLY A 18 9.08 15.39 5.48
CA GLY A 18 9.30 16.54 4.61
C GLY A 18 10.51 17.35 5.04
N LYS A 19 11.58 17.36 4.23
CA LYS A 19 12.76 18.20 4.47
C LYS A 19 12.95 19.21 3.33
N PRO A 20 12.79 20.52 3.57
CA PRO A 20 12.92 21.56 2.53
C PRO A 20 14.24 21.53 1.77
N ASP A 21 15.33 21.17 2.45
CA ASP A 21 16.70 21.03 1.93
C ASP A 21 17.06 19.59 1.52
N GLY A 22 16.16 18.63 1.75
CA GLY A 22 16.36 17.20 1.47
C GLY A 22 15.81 16.72 0.13
N GLN A 23 15.42 17.64 -0.76
CA GLN A 23 14.67 17.37 -2.00
C GLN A 23 15.45 16.58 -3.06
N GLY A 24 16.76 16.40 -2.89
CA GLY A 24 17.58 15.53 -3.77
C GLY A 24 17.27 14.03 -3.62
N SER A 25 16.40 13.65 -2.67
CA SER A 25 15.98 12.27 -2.45
C SER A 25 14.46 12.15 -2.42
N ILE A 26 13.94 11.13 -3.10
CA ILE A 26 12.52 10.76 -3.04
C ILE A 26 12.06 10.41 -1.61
N LEU A 27 12.99 10.11 -0.70
CA LEU A 27 12.67 9.71 0.67
C LEU A 27 12.14 10.87 1.52
N ASN A 28 12.58 12.10 1.24
CA ASN A 28 12.24 13.29 2.03
C ASN A 28 11.18 14.18 1.39
N HIS A 29 10.59 13.73 0.28
CA HIS A 29 9.54 14.48 -0.41
C HIS A 29 8.21 14.36 0.37
N SER A 30 7.62 15.49 0.76
CA SER A 30 6.26 15.54 1.33
C SER A 30 5.23 15.88 0.25
N VAL A 31 4.04 15.31 0.37
CA VAL A 31 2.90 15.63 -0.48
C VAL A 31 2.09 16.76 0.18
N PRO A 32 1.66 17.81 -0.54
CA PRO A 32 0.83 18.87 0.02
C PRO A 32 -0.45 18.33 0.68
N MET A 33 -0.90 18.95 1.77
CA MET A 33 -2.08 18.49 2.52
C MET A 33 -3.35 18.46 1.66
N GLU A 34 -3.53 19.45 0.77
CA GLU A 34 -4.64 19.48 -0.17
C GLU A 34 -4.69 18.22 -1.06
N VAL A 35 -3.53 17.74 -1.52
CA VAL A 35 -3.43 16.50 -2.30
C VAL A 35 -3.72 15.28 -1.42
N MET A 36 -3.20 15.25 -0.19
CA MET A 36 -3.47 14.16 0.76
C MET A 36 -4.96 14.03 1.11
N LEU A 37 -5.70 15.14 1.15
CA LEU A 37 -7.12 15.17 1.49
C LEU A 37 -8.03 14.98 0.25
N GLY A 38 -7.69 15.61 -0.87
CA GLY A 38 -8.55 15.66 -2.05
C GLY A 38 -8.27 14.60 -3.11
N GLN A 39 -7.04 14.04 -3.15
CA GLN A 39 -6.61 13.15 -4.24
C GLN A 39 -6.21 11.75 -3.76
N TYR A 40 -5.71 11.60 -2.53
CA TYR A 40 -5.40 10.28 -1.93
C TYR A 40 -6.55 9.63 -1.17
N GLY A 41 -7.73 10.25 -1.14
CA GLY A 41 -8.93 9.66 -0.52
C GLY A 41 -9.49 8.42 -1.23
N CYS A 42 -9.01 8.12 -2.45
CA CYS A 42 -9.55 7.07 -3.31
C CYS A 42 -8.62 5.86 -3.51
N ASP A 43 -7.43 5.82 -2.89
CA ASP A 43 -6.52 4.66 -2.94
C ASP A 43 -7.00 3.53 -2.02
N ASP A 44 -8.29 3.18 -2.13
CA ASP A 44 -8.95 2.26 -1.23
C ASP A 44 -8.83 0.82 -1.74
N MET A 45 -7.65 0.25 -1.51
CA MET A 45 -7.41 -1.17 -1.72
C MET A 45 -8.32 -2.05 -0.86
N ALA A 46 -8.87 -1.55 0.26
CA ALA A 46 -9.85 -2.29 1.06
C ALA A 46 -11.17 -2.40 0.29
N TYR A 47 -11.68 -1.28 -0.23
CA TYR A 47 -12.85 -1.27 -1.12
C TYR A 47 -12.67 -2.22 -2.31
N LEU A 48 -11.54 -2.16 -3.02
CA LEU A 48 -11.29 -3.04 -4.18
C LEU A 48 -11.29 -4.53 -3.82
N LEU A 49 -10.80 -4.88 -2.63
CA LEU A 49 -10.84 -6.25 -2.10
C LEU A 49 -12.27 -6.66 -1.72
N GLU A 50 -13.06 -5.75 -1.13
CA GLU A 50 -14.45 -5.99 -0.72
C GLU A 50 -15.42 -6.11 -1.90
N GLN A 51 -15.15 -5.40 -3.01
CA GLN A 51 -15.94 -5.49 -4.23
C GLN A 51 -15.64 -6.75 -5.06
N SER A 52 -14.55 -7.45 -4.76
CA SER A 52 -14.22 -8.68 -5.47
C SER A 52 -15.15 -9.81 -5.06
N ASP A 53 -15.63 -10.56 -6.05
CA ASP A 53 -16.40 -11.79 -5.86
C ASP A 53 -15.53 -13.01 -5.52
N ARG A 54 -14.20 -12.81 -5.41
CA ARG A 54 -13.26 -13.83 -4.92
C ARG A 54 -12.40 -13.26 -3.78
N PRO A 55 -12.49 -13.83 -2.56
CA PRO A 55 -11.66 -13.42 -1.43
C PRO A 55 -10.17 -13.36 -1.78
N GLY A 56 -9.46 -12.38 -1.21
CA GLY A 56 -8.02 -12.20 -1.42
C GLY A 56 -7.63 -11.73 -2.82
N THR A 57 -8.58 -11.26 -3.63
CA THR A 57 -8.29 -10.78 -4.99
C THR A 57 -8.96 -9.45 -5.28
N ILE A 58 -8.47 -8.75 -6.30
CA ILE A 58 -9.12 -7.59 -6.90
C ILE A 58 -9.72 -8.04 -8.22
N ARG A 59 -11.02 -7.81 -8.40
CA ARG A 59 -11.71 -8.05 -9.66
C ARG A 59 -11.42 -6.91 -10.63
N VAL A 60 -10.98 -7.27 -11.83
CA VAL A 60 -10.76 -6.34 -12.93
C VAL A 60 -11.58 -6.80 -14.12
N ASP A 61 -12.52 -5.99 -14.56
CA ASP A 61 -13.31 -6.25 -15.76
C ASP A 61 -12.80 -5.35 -16.90
N ARG A 62 -12.55 -5.93 -18.08
CA ARG A 62 -12.14 -5.17 -19.28
C ARG A 62 -12.93 -5.66 -20.48
N LEU A 63 -13.29 -4.72 -21.35
CA LEU A 63 -13.72 -5.04 -22.71
C LEU A 63 -12.49 -5.48 -23.52
N VAL A 64 -12.58 -6.66 -24.13
CA VAL A 64 -11.54 -7.23 -24.99
C VAL A 64 -12.16 -7.51 -26.35
N ALA A 65 -11.43 -7.20 -27.42
CA ALA A 65 -11.85 -7.54 -28.77
C ALA A 65 -11.67 -9.05 -29.02
N GLU A 66 -12.72 -9.67 -29.54
CA GLU A 66 -12.77 -11.07 -29.95
C GLU A 66 -13.29 -11.12 -31.39
N GLY A 67 -12.37 -10.95 -32.36
CA GLY A 67 -12.71 -10.75 -33.77
C GLY A 67 -13.46 -9.44 -33.97
N ASP A 68 -14.63 -9.50 -34.61
CA ASP A 68 -15.48 -8.33 -34.90
C ASP A 68 -16.41 -7.93 -33.73
N ARG A 69 -16.21 -8.50 -32.53
CA ARG A 69 -17.04 -8.25 -31.35
C ARG A 69 -16.20 -7.87 -30.15
N TYR A 70 -16.83 -7.25 -29.16
CA TYR A 70 -16.25 -7.02 -27.84
C TYR A 70 -16.96 -7.87 -26.80
N SER A 71 -16.20 -8.45 -25.89
CA SER A 71 -16.72 -9.16 -24.73
C SER A 71 -16.04 -8.66 -23.46
N THR A 72 -16.73 -8.77 -22.33
CA THR A 72 -16.15 -8.46 -21.03
C THR A 72 -15.36 -9.66 -20.54
N ARG A 73 -14.08 -9.45 -20.27
CA ARG A 73 -13.22 -10.43 -19.61
C ARG A 73 -12.96 -9.97 -18.18
N THR A 74 -13.07 -10.90 -17.25
CA THR A 74 -12.81 -10.68 -15.82
C THR A 74 -11.50 -11.35 -15.43
N TRP A 75 -10.66 -10.63 -14.69
CA TRP A 75 -9.47 -11.15 -14.03
C TRP A 75 -9.58 -10.96 -12.52
N HIS A 76 -9.02 -11.91 -11.77
CA HIS A 76 -8.89 -11.84 -10.32
C HIS A 76 -7.42 -11.73 -9.99
N ILE A 77 -6.98 -10.54 -9.58
CA ILE A 77 -5.59 -10.26 -9.26
C ILE A 77 -5.38 -10.53 -7.78
N PRO A 78 -4.54 -11.50 -7.39
CA PRO A 78 -4.25 -11.76 -5.98
C PRO A 78 -3.69 -10.51 -5.28
N ALA A 79 -4.24 -10.18 -4.12
CA ALA A 79 -3.83 -9.04 -3.34
C ALA A 79 -3.93 -9.35 -1.84
N SER A 80 -3.12 -8.65 -1.06
CA SER A 80 -3.19 -8.68 0.40
C SER A 80 -2.70 -7.35 0.96
N ARG A 81 -3.11 -7.07 2.19
CA ARG A 81 -2.72 -5.88 2.94
C ARG A 81 -1.74 -6.28 4.03
N PHE A 82 -0.61 -5.58 4.08
CA PHE A 82 0.31 -5.60 5.21
C PHE A 82 -0.21 -4.62 6.24
N ASP A 83 -0.57 -5.10 7.43
CA ASP A 83 -1.08 -4.25 8.50
C ASP A 83 0.05 -3.42 9.11
N ASN A 84 0.05 -2.12 8.80
CA ASN A 84 1.01 -1.13 9.28
C ASN A 84 0.28 0.00 10.05
N ARG A 85 -0.90 -0.30 10.61
CA ARG A 85 -1.64 0.65 11.46
C ARG A 85 -0.89 0.91 12.76
N GLN A 86 -0.18 -0.11 13.26
CA GLN A 86 0.98 0.08 14.13
C GLN A 86 2.21 0.18 13.24
N ASP A 87 3.06 1.19 13.46
CA ASP A 87 4.17 1.45 12.55
C ASP A 87 5.27 0.36 12.64
N LEU A 88 5.39 -0.43 11.58
CA LEU A 88 6.38 -1.48 11.42
C LEU A 88 7.45 -1.11 10.37
N THR A 89 7.40 0.09 9.80
CA THR A 89 8.14 0.40 8.56
C THR A 89 9.05 1.61 8.65
N THR A 90 8.78 2.57 9.54
CA THR A 90 9.54 3.83 9.56
C THR A 90 11.03 3.62 9.85
N PHE A 91 11.38 2.66 10.71
CA PHE A 91 12.78 2.35 11.04
C PHE A 91 13.63 1.97 9.82
N VAL A 92 13.01 1.47 8.74
CA VAL A 92 13.70 1.11 7.49
C VAL A 92 14.34 2.32 6.79
N ARG A 93 13.91 3.54 7.16
CA ARG A 93 14.46 4.80 6.64
C ARG A 93 15.72 5.25 7.40
N GLU A 94 15.96 4.69 8.59
CA GLU A 94 17.14 4.98 9.38
C GLU A 94 18.37 4.21 8.85
N PRO A 95 19.60 4.67 9.16
CA PRO A 95 20.81 3.90 8.88
C PRO A 95 20.69 2.48 9.42
N ARG A 96 21.24 1.52 8.68
CA ARG A 96 21.09 0.08 8.98
C ARG A 96 21.62 -0.29 10.36
N GLU A 97 22.62 0.44 10.84
CA GLU A 97 23.24 0.27 12.15
C GLU A 97 22.26 0.59 13.30
N ALA A 98 21.24 1.42 13.05
CA ALA A 98 20.21 1.78 14.02
C ALA A 98 19.04 0.78 14.07
N TRP A 99 19.02 -0.23 13.18
CA TRP A 99 17.91 -1.18 13.10
C TRP A 99 17.94 -2.13 14.30
N LYS A 100 16.89 -2.07 15.13
CA LYS A 100 16.78 -2.97 16.27
C LYS A 100 16.38 -4.37 15.78
N PRO A 101 16.95 -5.45 16.33
CA PRO A 101 16.55 -6.81 15.97
C PRO A 101 15.05 -7.08 16.13
N ALA A 102 14.41 -6.45 17.13
CA ALA A 102 12.98 -6.56 17.36
C ALA A 102 12.13 -5.96 16.22
N ASP A 103 12.52 -4.78 15.71
CA ASP A 103 11.82 -4.11 14.61
C ASP A 103 11.94 -4.92 13.31
N VAL A 104 13.13 -5.47 13.06
CA VAL A 104 13.40 -6.38 11.92
C VAL A 104 12.57 -7.66 12.03
N ALA A 105 12.50 -8.26 13.22
CA ALA A 105 11.68 -9.45 13.44
C ALA A 105 10.19 -9.14 13.24
N ALA A 106 9.71 -7.98 13.70
CA ALA A 106 8.33 -7.56 13.58
C ALA A 106 7.90 -7.37 12.11
N ILE A 107 8.68 -6.63 11.32
CA ILE A 107 8.37 -6.44 9.88
C ILE A 107 8.42 -7.78 9.12
N HIS A 108 9.40 -8.65 9.40
CA HIS A 108 9.48 -9.98 8.78
C HIS A 108 8.29 -10.86 9.17
N GLY A 109 7.83 -10.80 10.42
CA GLY A 109 6.63 -11.49 10.89
C GLY A 109 5.39 -11.05 10.11
N GLY A 110 5.14 -9.74 10.04
CA GLY A 110 4.00 -9.19 9.30
C GLY A 110 4.06 -9.50 7.79
N LEU A 111 5.25 -9.45 7.18
CA LEU A 111 5.43 -9.80 5.76
C LEU A 111 5.12 -11.29 5.53
N LYS A 112 5.61 -12.18 6.40
CA LYS A 112 5.36 -13.62 6.29
C LYS A 112 3.87 -13.95 6.37
N GLU A 113 3.14 -13.28 7.26
CA GLU A 113 1.69 -13.42 7.36
C GLU A 113 0.99 -12.87 6.12
N THR A 114 1.37 -11.68 5.67
CA THR A 114 0.79 -11.02 4.49
C THR A 114 0.94 -11.84 3.22
N PHE A 115 2.10 -12.50 3.03
CA PHE A 115 2.33 -13.38 1.89
C PHE A 115 1.63 -14.74 2.03
N ARG A 116 1.43 -15.25 3.25
CA ARG A 116 0.63 -16.45 3.48
C ARG A 116 -0.83 -16.27 3.05
N ASN A 117 -1.34 -15.05 3.19
CA ASN A 117 -2.70 -14.66 2.86
C ASN A 117 -2.83 -14.09 1.43
N PHE A 118 -1.78 -14.16 0.61
CA PHE A 118 -1.82 -13.62 -0.75
C PHE A 118 -2.72 -14.46 -1.65
N GLY A 119 -3.84 -13.89 -2.12
CA GLY A 119 -4.79 -14.62 -2.97
C GLY A 119 -5.72 -15.59 -2.22
N ARG A 120 -5.89 -15.42 -0.90
CA ARG A 120 -6.74 -16.25 -0.05
C ARG A 120 -7.81 -15.44 0.66
#